data_AF-A0A356JY01-F1
#
_entry.id   AF-A0A356JY01-F1
#
_cell.length_a   1.000
_cell.length_b   1.000
_cell.length_c   1.000
_cell.angle_alpha   90.00
_cell.angle_beta   90.00
_cell.angle_gamma   90.00
#
_symmetry.space_group_name_H-M   'P 1'
#
loop_
_entity.id
_entity.type
_entity.pdbx_description
1 polymer ?
#
loop_
_entity_poly.entity_id
_entity_poly.type
_entity_poly.pdbx_seq_one_letter_code
_entity_poly.pdbx_strand_id
1 'polypeptide(L)'
;MFIFYAEGNLFFQLKKLRRGQRMGETFAQKLSDARLMVSGIRVHTEELAKVSLGEEQAALIEGMFNKIRDLDSKQEKLKADLKSCTAELTEQTKLLSKEVLDAKKRVKLTIPQSGWKEFGITDKK
;
A
#
# COMPACT_ATOMS: atom_id res chain seq x y z
N MET A 1 2.22 13.70 22.83
CA MET A 1 1.39 12.52 22.47
C MET A 1 0.39 12.98 21.42
N PHE A 2 -0.04 12.14 20.48
CA PHE A 2 -0.87 12.46 19.29
C PHE A 2 -0.12 12.77 17.99
N ILE A 3 0.61 11.80 17.43
CA ILE A 3 0.67 11.57 15.97
C ILE A 3 0.81 10.07 15.72
N PHE A 4 -0.21 9.28 16.05
CA PHE A 4 -0.24 7.83 15.78
C PHE A 4 -1.68 7.37 15.60
N TYR A 5 -2.42 7.90 14.62
CA TYR A 5 -3.79 7.37 14.37
C TYR A 5 -4.31 7.45 12.92
N ALA A 6 -3.50 7.86 11.93
CA ALA A 6 -4.00 8.00 10.56
C ALA A 6 -3.66 6.81 9.63
N GLU A 7 -2.50 6.18 9.78
CA GLU A 7 -2.00 5.24 8.74
C GLU A 7 -2.51 3.80 8.88
N GLY A 8 -2.94 3.41 10.08
CA GLY A 8 -3.63 2.14 10.28
C GLY A 8 -4.95 2.05 9.51
N ASN A 9 -5.56 3.20 9.16
CA ASN A 9 -6.85 3.24 8.48
C ASN A 9 -6.71 3.07 6.96
N LEU A 10 -5.66 3.62 6.33
CA LEU A 10 -5.52 3.58 4.86
C LEU A 10 -5.07 2.20 4.34
N PHE A 11 -4.14 1.53 5.03
CA PHE A 11 -3.73 0.16 4.69
C PHE A 11 -4.89 -0.84 4.91
N PHE A 12 -5.69 -0.62 5.96
CA PHE A 12 -6.87 -1.43 6.24
C PHE A 12 -8.02 -1.14 5.26
N GLN A 13 -8.21 0.12 4.86
CA GLN A 13 -9.16 0.53 3.81
C GLN A 13 -8.78 -0.03 2.43
N LEU A 14 -7.50 -0.06 2.06
CA LEU A 14 -7.02 -0.68 0.82
C LEU A 14 -7.20 -2.21 0.82
N LYS A 15 -7.01 -2.88 1.96
CA LYS A 15 -7.38 -4.30 2.13
C LYS A 15 -8.90 -4.51 2.06
N LYS A 16 -9.71 -3.53 2.48
CA LYS A 16 -11.19 -3.58 2.45
C LYS A 16 -11.74 -3.39 1.02
N LEU A 17 -11.09 -2.56 0.19
CA LEU A 17 -11.43 -2.37 -1.22
C LEU A 17 -11.27 -3.68 -2.05
N ARG A 18 -10.33 -4.55 -1.69
CA ARG A 18 -10.16 -5.87 -2.33
C ARG A 18 -11.16 -6.93 -1.82
N ARG A 19 -11.76 -6.73 -0.64
CA ARG A 19 -12.75 -7.65 -0.02
C ARG A 19 -14.18 -7.44 -0.50
N GLY A 20 -14.43 -6.48 -1.40
CA GLY A 20 -15.73 -6.28 -2.05
C GLY A 20 -16.04 -7.27 -3.18
N GLN A 21 -15.08 -8.10 -3.62
CA GLN A 21 -15.36 -9.21 -4.51
C GLN A 21 -15.88 -10.39 -3.68
N ARG A 22 -17.08 -10.89 -4.04
CA ARG A 22 -17.75 -12.06 -3.44
C ARG A 22 -16.74 -13.17 -3.13
N MET A 23 -16.82 -13.69 -1.91
CA MET A 23 -16.12 -14.89 -1.45
C MET A 23 -16.53 -16.09 -2.32
N GLY A 24 -15.73 -16.41 -3.32
CA GLY A 24 -15.88 -17.63 -4.13
C GLY A 24 -14.55 -18.09 -4.68
N GLU A 25 -13.77 -17.17 -5.25
CA GLU A 25 -12.49 -17.48 -5.90
C GLU A 25 -11.39 -16.51 -5.44
N THR A 26 -10.24 -17.08 -5.08
CA THR A 26 -9.02 -16.31 -4.81
C THR A 26 -8.52 -15.60 -6.07
N PHE A 27 -7.75 -14.53 -5.91
CA PHE A 27 -7.15 -13.81 -7.04
C PHE A 27 -6.31 -14.74 -7.96
N ALA A 28 -5.59 -15.69 -7.36
CA ALA A 28 -4.82 -16.68 -8.10
C ALA A 28 -5.71 -17.64 -8.92
N GLN A 29 -6.85 -18.07 -8.34
CA GLN A 29 -7.83 -18.89 -9.06
C GLN A 29 -8.40 -18.14 -10.25
N LYS A 30 -8.84 -16.89 -10.09
CA LYS A 30 -9.36 -16.07 -11.20
C LYS A 30 -8.37 -15.91 -12.35
N LEU A 31 -7.09 -15.74 -12.03
CA LEU A 31 -6.02 -15.64 -13.02
C LEU A 31 -5.76 -16.98 -13.72
N SER A 32 -5.81 -18.09 -12.99
CA SER A 32 -5.72 -19.44 -13.54
C SER A 32 -6.90 -19.75 -14.46
N ASP A 33 -8.11 -19.45 -14.02
CA ASP A 33 -9.35 -19.71 -14.75
C ASP A 33 -9.43 -18.85 -16.01
N ALA A 34 -9.01 -17.59 -15.96
CA ALA A 34 -8.91 -16.74 -17.15
C ALA A 34 -7.93 -17.30 -18.18
N ARG A 35 -6.80 -17.87 -17.75
CA ARG A 35 -5.83 -18.51 -18.64
C ARG A 35 -6.39 -19.80 -19.26
N LEU A 36 -7.06 -20.62 -18.44
CA LEU A 36 -7.74 -21.82 -18.92
C LEU A 36 -8.83 -21.49 -19.94
N MET A 37 -9.58 -20.41 -19.70
CA MET A 37 -10.60 -19.91 -20.63
C MET A 37 -10.00 -19.49 -21.97
N VAL A 38 -8.90 -18.73 -21.98
CA VAL A 38 -8.19 -18.36 -23.23
C VAL A 38 -7.70 -19.60 -23.97
N SER A 39 -7.14 -20.57 -23.25
CA SER A 39 -6.70 -21.84 -23.85
C SER A 39 -7.87 -22.63 -24.44
N GLY A 40 -9.00 -22.70 -23.75
CA GLY A 40 -10.20 -23.37 -24.22
C GLY A 40 -10.78 -22.70 -25.47
N ILE A 41 -10.82 -21.36 -25.49
CA ILE A 41 -11.28 -20.59 -26.65
C ILE A 41 -10.39 -20.88 -27.88
N ARG A 42 -9.07 -20.95 -27.69
CA ARG A 42 -8.10 -21.22 -28.78
C ARG A 42 -8.15 -22.65 -29.32
N VAL A 43 -8.49 -23.63 -28.48
CA VAL A 43 -8.60 -25.04 -28.89
C VAL A 43 -9.93 -25.33 -29.58
N HIS A 44 -11.02 -24.69 -29.15
CA HIS A 44 -12.38 -24.93 -29.65
C HIS A 44 -12.89 -23.80 -30.57
N THR A 45 -11.99 -23.15 -31.31
CA THR A 45 -12.31 -21.98 -32.16
C THR A 45 -13.41 -22.25 -33.19
N GLU A 46 -13.42 -23.43 -33.81
CA GLU A 46 -14.43 -23.80 -34.83
C GLU A 46 -15.84 -23.98 -34.25
N GLU A 47 -15.95 -24.50 -33.02
CA GLU A 47 -17.22 -24.68 -32.33
C GLU A 47 -17.73 -23.35 -31.74
N LEU A 48 -16.81 -22.53 -31.22
CA LEU A 48 -17.11 -21.25 -30.59
C LEU A 48 -17.31 -20.10 -31.58
N ALA A 49 -16.86 -20.25 -32.83
CA ALA A 49 -17.18 -19.34 -33.93
C ALA A 49 -18.69 -19.17 -34.13
N LYS A 50 -19.50 -20.21 -33.81
CA LYS A 50 -20.97 -20.17 -33.89
C LYS A 50 -21.63 -19.22 -32.87
N VAL A 51 -20.91 -18.88 -31.81
CA VAL A 51 -21.35 -17.97 -30.73
C VAL A 51 -20.53 -16.67 -30.71
N SER A 52 -19.80 -16.39 -31.79
CA SER A 52 -18.94 -15.20 -31.92
C SER A 52 -17.85 -15.11 -30.84
N LEU A 53 -17.46 -16.25 -30.26
CA LEU A 53 -16.34 -16.36 -29.34
C LEU A 53 -15.15 -16.89 -30.14
N GLY A 54 -14.17 -16.01 -30.37
CA GLY A 54 -12.99 -16.31 -31.18
C GLY A 54 -11.73 -15.64 -30.64
N GLU A 55 -10.72 -15.53 -31.51
CA GLU A 55 -9.39 -15.04 -31.12
C GLU A 55 -9.41 -13.61 -30.56
N GLU A 56 -10.31 -12.74 -31.02
CA GLU A 56 -10.43 -11.37 -30.50
C GLU A 56 -10.77 -11.35 -29.01
N GLN A 57 -11.71 -12.20 -28.57
CA GLN A 57 -12.10 -12.30 -27.17
C GLN A 57 -10.99 -12.94 -26.33
N ALA A 58 -10.29 -13.94 -26.89
CA ALA A 58 -9.15 -14.57 -26.25
C ALA A 58 -8.01 -13.55 -26.03
N ALA A 59 -7.71 -12.74 -27.04
CA ALA A 59 -6.71 -11.68 -26.99
C ALA A 59 -7.08 -10.57 -25.99
N LEU A 60 -8.36 -10.19 -25.89
CA LEU A 60 -8.85 -9.25 -24.88
C LEU A 60 -8.61 -9.78 -23.46
N ILE A 61 -8.99 -11.03 -23.18
CA ILE A 61 -8.83 -11.64 -21.86
C ILE A 61 -7.34 -11.77 -21.52
N GLU A 62 -6.50 -12.17 -22.47
CA GLU A 62 -5.05 -12.25 -22.29
C GLU A 62 -4.41 -10.87 -22.03
N GLY A 63 -4.87 -9.83 -22.73
CA GLY A 63 -4.46 -8.45 -22.49
C GLY A 63 -4.80 -7.98 -21.07
N MET A 64 -6.02 -8.26 -20.62
CA MET A 64 -6.45 -7.94 -19.25
C MET A 64 -5.64 -8.73 -18.21
N PHE A 65 -5.39 -10.03 -18.46
CA PHE A 65 -4.56 -10.88 -17.61
C PHE A 65 -3.15 -10.28 -17.42
N ASN A 66 -2.49 -9.91 -18.52
CA ASN A 66 -1.15 -9.33 -18.49
C ASN A 66 -1.14 -8.01 -17.74
N LYS A 67 -2.14 -7.15 -17.96
CA LYS A 67 -2.27 -5.87 -17.26
C LYS A 67 -2.43 -6.06 -15.76
N ILE A 68 -3.23 -7.03 -15.33
CA ILE A 68 -3.45 -7.35 -13.92
C ILE A 68 -2.14 -7.82 -13.28
N ARG A 69 -1.39 -8.70 -13.94
CA ARG A 69 -0.08 -9.17 -13.46
C ARG A 69 0.91 -8.02 -13.28
N ASP A 70 0.99 -7.11 -14.26
CA ASP A 70 1.89 -5.97 -14.20
C ASP A 70 1.51 -5.00 -13.06
N LEU A 71 0.20 -4.78 -12.85
CA LEU A 71 -0.30 -3.98 -11.74
C LEU A 71 -0.03 -4.61 -10.38
N ASP A 72 -0.13 -5.94 -10.26
CA ASP A 72 0.18 -6.67 -9.03
C ASP A 72 1.66 -6.56 -8.67
N SER A 73 2.56 -6.75 -9.66
CA SER A 73 4.00 -6.57 -9.44
C SER A 73 4.34 -5.13 -9.02
N LYS A 74 3.74 -4.12 -9.66
CA LYS A 74 3.88 -2.71 -9.25
C LYS A 74 3.38 -2.48 -7.83
N GLN A 75 2.27 -3.10 -7.45
CA GLN A 75 1.73 -3.00 -6.10
C GLN A 75 2.69 -3.58 -5.06
N GLU A 76 3.28 -4.75 -5.30
CA GLU A 76 4.25 -5.35 -4.38
C GLU A 76 5.53 -4.50 -4.25
N LYS A 77 6.01 -3.92 -5.36
CA LYS A 77 7.13 -2.96 -5.31
C LYS A 77 6.80 -1.74 -4.45
N LEU A 78 5.66 -1.09 -4.70
CA LEU A 78 5.24 0.09 -3.93
C LEU A 78 5.06 -0.22 -2.43
N LYS A 79 4.60 -1.43 -2.09
CA LYS A 79 4.52 -1.86 -0.68
C LYS A 79 5.89 -2.00 -0.05
N ALA A 80 6.88 -2.52 -0.78
CA ALA A 80 8.24 -2.63 -0.30
C ALA A 80 8.86 -1.24 -0.10
N ASP A 81 8.73 -0.36 -1.10
CA ASP A 81 9.23 1.02 -1.04
C ASP A 81 8.60 1.79 0.13
N LEU A 82 7.27 1.68 0.31
CA LEU A 82 6.57 2.31 1.42
C LEU A 82 7.10 1.83 2.78
N LYS A 83 7.32 0.52 2.96
CA LYS A 83 7.91 -0.01 4.20
C LYS A 83 9.29 0.59 4.47
N SER A 84 10.13 0.74 3.45
CA SER A 84 11.46 1.36 3.57
C SER A 84 11.34 2.81 4.00
N CYS A 85 10.55 3.61 3.27
CA CYS A 85 10.33 5.02 3.60
C CYS A 85 9.76 5.21 5.01
N THR A 86 8.84 4.35 5.46
CA THR A 86 8.30 4.41 6.82
C THR A 86 9.36 4.09 7.88
N ALA A 87 10.28 3.15 7.61
CA ALA A 87 11.38 2.84 8.52
C ALA A 87 12.32 4.05 8.67
N GLU A 88 12.73 4.66 7.55
CA GLU A 88 13.56 5.86 7.51
C GLU A 88 12.88 7.05 8.23
N LEU A 89 11.60 7.30 7.93
CA LEU A 89 10.82 8.36 8.58
C LEU A 89 10.74 8.17 10.10
N THR A 90 10.53 6.92 10.54
CA THR A 90 10.47 6.57 11.96
C THR A 90 11.81 6.81 12.65
N GLU A 91 12.91 6.44 12.00
CA GLU A 91 14.26 6.67 12.51
C GLU A 91 14.58 8.15 12.63
N GLN A 92 14.35 8.93 11.57
CA GLN A 92 14.57 10.38 11.57
C GLN A 92 13.72 11.09 12.63
N THR A 93 12.47 10.67 12.81
CA THR A 93 11.58 11.23 13.84
C THR A 93 12.09 10.94 15.26
N LYS A 94 12.65 9.74 15.49
CA LYS A 94 13.28 9.38 16.77
C LYS A 94 14.53 10.21 17.04
N LEU A 95 15.39 10.38 16.04
CA LEU A 95 16.60 11.20 16.14
C LEU A 95 16.25 12.65 16.46
N LEU A 96 15.32 13.23 15.70
CA LEU A 96 14.82 14.59 15.95
C LEU A 96 14.26 14.72 17.38
N SER A 97 13.46 13.76 17.82
CA SER A 97 12.88 13.79 19.17
C SER A 97 13.96 13.73 20.26
N LYS A 98 15.01 12.94 20.06
CA LYS A 98 16.14 12.83 20.99
C LYS A 98 16.92 14.15 21.06
N GLU A 99 17.28 14.72 19.92
CA GLU A 99 17.99 16.00 19.84
C GLU A 99 17.17 17.13 20.47
N VAL A 100 15.86 17.18 20.21
CA VAL A 100 14.97 18.15 20.84
C VAL A 100 14.92 17.96 22.36
N LEU A 101 14.84 16.72 22.87
CA LEU A 101 14.85 16.48 24.31
C LEU A 101 16.16 16.89 24.95
N ASP A 102 17.29 16.60 24.32
CA ASP A 102 18.61 16.97 24.85
C ASP A 102 18.83 18.48 24.78
N ALA A 103 18.41 19.14 23.71
CA ALA A 103 18.38 20.61 23.63
C ALA A 103 17.49 21.22 24.72
N LYS A 104 16.30 20.65 24.95
CA LYS A 104 15.41 21.09 26.04
C LYS A 104 16.06 20.96 27.42
N LYS A 105 16.75 19.84 27.70
CA LYS A 105 17.48 19.66 28.98
C LYS A 105 18.57 20.73 29.14
N ARG A 106 19.35 21.00 28.09
CA ARG A 106 20.40 22.04 28.12
C ARG A 106 19.82 23.43 28.37
N VAL A 107 18.71 23.77 27.70
CA VAL A 107 18.00 25.04 27.96
C VAL A 107 17.53 25.12 29.41
N LYS A 108 16.94 24.05 29.96
CA LYS A 108 16.48 24.02 31.36
C LYS A 108 17.62 24.17 32.39
N LEU A 109 18.85 23.74 32.05
CA LEU A 109 20.03 23.89 32.92
C LEU A 109 20.61 25.32 32.89
N THR A 110 20.58 25.98 31.75
CA THR A 110 21.25 27.27 31.54
C THR A 110 20.33 28.47 31.77
N ILE A 111 19.06 28.36 31.37
CA ILE A 111 18.11 29.48 31.36
C ILE A 111 17.14 29.31 32.54
N PRO A 112 16.87 30.36 33.33
CA PRO A 112 15.83 30.33 34.36
C PRO A 112 14.44 30.09 33.74
N GLN A 113 13.53 29.50 34.52
CA GLN A 113 12.23 29.01 34.06
C GLN A 113 11.37 30.07 33.34
N SER A 114 11.59 31.37 33.60
CA SER A 114 10.92 32.49 32.93
C SER A 114 11.22 32.58 31.42
N GLY A 115 12.40 32.13 30.96
CA GLY A 115 12.83 32.18 29.55
C GLY A 115 12.48 30.94 28.74
N TRP A 116 11.98 29.87 29.35
CA TRP A 116 11.69 28.60 28.67
C TRP A 116 10.61 28.70 27.59
N LYS A 117 9.72 29.69 27.73
CA LYS A 117 8.62 29.94 26.78
C LYS A 117 9.13 30.34 25.39
N GLU A 118 10.30 30.99 25.30
CA GLU A 118 10.94 31.38 24.04
C GLU A 118 11.46 30.17 23.25
N PHE A 119 11.77 29.06 23.94
CA PHE A 119 12.26 27.81 23.34
C PHE A 119 11.13 26.79 23.08
N GLY A 120 9.87 27.21 23.18
CA GLY A 120 8.72 26.31 23.04
C GLY A 120 8.63 25.24 24.13
N ILE A 121 9.25 25.47 25.29
CA ILE A 121 9.20 24.60 26.46
C ILE A 121 8.07 25.09 27.37
N THR A 122 6.87 24.55 27.16
CA THR A 122 5.76 24.67 28.09
C THR A 122 5.78 23.49 29.06
N ASP A 123 6.46 23.65 30.20
CA ASP A 123 6.24 22.76 31.33
C ASP A 123 4.82 23.05 31.85
N LYS A 124 3.89 22.11 31.64
CA LYS A 124 2.63 22.15 32.38
C LYS A 124 2.95 21.83 33.83
N LYS A 125 2.69 22.81 34.69
CA LYS A 125 2.64 22.68 36.14
C LYS A 125 1.73 21.53 36.54
#